data_AF-A0A523Y605-F1
#
_entry.id   AF-A0A523Y605-F1
#
_cell.length_a   1.000
_cell.length_b   1.000
_cell.length_c   1.000
_cell.angle_alpha   90.00
_cell.angle_beta   90.00
_cell.angle_gamma   90.00
#
_symmetry.space_group_name_H-M   'P 1'
#
loop_
_entity.id
_entity.type
_entity.pdbx_description
1 polymer ?
#
loop_
_entity_poly.entity_id
_entity_poly.type
_entity_poly.pdbx_seq_one_letter_code
_entity_poly.pdbx_strand_id
1 'polypeptide(L)' 'ISKSIKKSEVIAYEELGAGAVLRVEVEDFPATVINDIYGGDLYEEGKAKYRTG' A
#
# COMPACT_ATOMS: atom_id res chain seq x y z
N ILE A 1 8.17 -4.84 6.87
CA ILE A 1 7.83 -3.47 6.42
C ILE A 1 8.97 -2.50 6.71
N SER A 2 9.23 -2.05 7.95
CA SER A 2 10.32 -1.08 8.19
C SER A 2 11.71 -1.59 7.76
N LYS A 3 11.97 -2.90 7.91
CA LYS A 3 13.21 -3.56 7.43
C LYS A 3 13.40 -3.50 5.91
N SER A 4 12.35 -3.25 5.14
CA SER A 4 12.38 -3.17 3.68
C SER A 4 12.74 -1.75 3.19
N ILE A 5 12.80 -0.75 4.08
CA ILE A 5 13.10 0.64 3.73
C ILE A 5 14.62 0.86 3.70
N LYS A 6 15.14 1.34 2.57
CA LYS A 6 16.57 1.64 2.37
C LYS A 6 16.87 3.13 2.50
N LYS A 7 15.94 3.98 2.06
CA LYS A 7 16.04 5.44 2.17
C LYS A 7 14.65 6.06 2.32
N SER A 8 14.57 7.19 3.02
CA SER A 8 13.39 8.03 3.12
C SER A 8 13.81 9.49 3.07
N GLU A 9 13.21 10.29 2.20
CA GLU A 9 13.46 11.73 2.07
C GLU A 9 12.14 12.50 1.96
N VAL A 10 12.02 13.63 2.66
CA VAL A 10 10.89 14.55 2.52
C VAL A 10 11.03 15.27 1.18
N ILE A 11 9.99 15.22 0.35
CA ILE A 11 9.99 15.86 -0.97
C ILE A 11 8.97 17.00 -1.09
N ALA A 12 8.02 17.12 -0.15
CA ALA A 12 7.10 18.24 -0.07
C ALA A 12 6.45 18.36 1.32
N TYR A 13 6.04 19.59 1.67
CA TYR A 13 5.26 19.94 2.87
C TYR A 13 5.91 19.52 4.20
N GLU A 14 7.18 19.88 4.40
CA GLU A 14 7.96 19.53 5.60
C GLU A 14 7.29 20.00 6.90
N GLU A 15 6.58 21.13 6.86
CA GLU A 15 5.83 21.69 7.98
C GLU A 15 4.72 20.78 8.51
N LEU A 16 4.25 19.81 7.70
CA LEU A 16 3.24 18.82 8.12
C LEU A 16 3.82 17.69 8.97
N GLY A 17 5.14 17.65 9.18
CA GLY A 17 5.81 16.63 9.99
C GLY A 17 5.50 15.22 9.49
N ALA A 18 4.83 14.40 10.30
CA ALA A 18 4.46 13.04 9.94
C ALA A 18 3.50 12.94 8.73
N GLY A 19 2.85 14.05 8.35
CA GLY A 19 1.98 14.14 7.17
C GLY A 19 2.71 14.58 5.88
N ALA A 20 4.02 14.84 5.93
CA ALA A 20 4.78 15.27 4.76
C ALA A 20 4.87 14.17 3.68
N VAL A 21 5.06 14.58 2.42
CA VAL A 21 5.23 13.61 1.31
C VAL A 21 6.66 13.09 1.32
N LEU A 22 6.80 11.76 1.38
CA LEU A 22 8.08 11.07 1.41
C LEU A 22 8.33 10.35 0.10
N ARG A 23 9.56 10.46 -0.43
CA ARG A 23 10.09 9.49 -1.38
C ARG A 23 10.79 8.39 -0.58
N VAL A 24 10.28 7.17 -0.68
CA VAL A 24 10.81 6.01 0.04
C VAL A 24 11.37 5.01 -0.96
N GLU A 25 12.63 4.63 -0.77
CA GLU A 25 13.28 3.56 -1.52
C GLU A 25 13.16 2.26 -0.73
N VAL A 26 12.65 1.21 -1.38
CA VAL A 26 12.39 -0.09 -0.74
C VAL A 26 12.99 -1.25 -1.53
N GLU A 27 13.39 -2.29 -0.80
CA GLU A 27 13.83 -3.58 -1.33
C GLU A 27 13.08 -4.69 -0.57
N ASP A 28 12.62 -5.73 -1.27
CA ASP A 28 11.86 -6.83 -0.69
C ASP A 28 10.67 -6.36 0.18
N PHE A 29 9.90 -5.40 -0.33
CA PHE A 29 8.71 -4.90 0.35
C PHE A 29 7.55 -5.89 0.17
N PRO A 30 7.04 -6.52 1.24
CA PRO A 30 5.93 -7.44 1.12
C PRO A 30 4.65 -6.68 0.76
N ALA A 31 3.97 -7.12 -0.30
CA ALA A 31 2.70 -6.56 -0.75
C ALA A 31 1.78 -7.67 -1.29
N THR A 32 0.47 -7.41 -1.29
CA THR A 32 -0.55 -8.28 -1.88
C THR A 32 -1.35 -7.48 -2.89
N VAL A 33 -1.57 -8.07 -4.07
CA VAL A 33 -2.43 -7.46 -5.09
C VAL A 33 -3.88 -7.63 -4.66
N ILE A 34 -4.49 -6.56 -4.17
CA ILE A 34 -5.91 -6.55 -3.78
C ILE A 34 -6.80 -6.22 -4.98
N ASN A 35 -6.40 -5.20 -5.74
CA ASN A 35 -7.09 -4.74 -6.94
C ASN A 35 -6.12 -4.84 -8.11
N ASP A 36 -6.54 -5.48 -9.19
CA ASP A 36 -5.75 -5.58 -10.41
C ASP A 36 -6.24 -4.62 -11.52
N ILE A 37 -5.52 -4.57 -12.63
CA ILE A 37 -5.83 -3.70 -13.77
C ILE A 37 -6.92 -4.26 -14.70
N TYR A 38 -7.43 -5.46 -14.42
CA TYR A 38 -8.46 -6.15 -15.21
C TYR A 38 -9.85 -6.05 -14.55
N GLY A 39 -9.94 -5.37 -13.40
CA GLY A 39 -11.18 -5.19 -12.64
C GLY A 39 -11.40 -6.24 -11.55
N GLY A 40 -10.40 -7.05 -11.21
CA GLY A 40 -10.44 -7.95 -10.07
C GLY A 40 -10.34 -7.19 -8.74
N ASP A 41 -11.14 -7.61 -7.75
CA ASP A 41 -11.14 -7.09 -6.37
C ASP A 41 -11.28 -8.27 -5.39
N LEU A 42 -10.20 -8.55 -4.65
CA LEU A 42 -10.16 -9.65 -3.69
C LEU A 42 -11.16 -9.51 -2.53
N TYR A 43 -11.54 -8.29 -2.15
CA TYR A 43 -12.55 -8.08 -1.11
C TYR A 43 -13.94 -8.46 -1.59
N GLU A 44 -14.30 -8.10 -2.82
CA GLU A 44 -15.61 -8.44 -3.39
C GLU A 44 -15.71 -9.95 -3.63
N GLU A 45 -14.66 -10.58 -4.16
CA GLU A 45 -14.59 -12.05 -4.27
C GLU A 45 -14.71 -12.74 -2.91
N GLY A 46 -13.99 -12.22 -1.91
CA GLY A 46 -14.03 -12.73 -0.54
C GLY A 46 -15.43 -12.66 0.06
N LYS A 47 -16.09 -11.50 -0.04
CA LYS A 47 -17.48 -11.33 0.43
C LYS A 47 -18.45 -12.27 -0.32
N ALA A 48 -18.30 -12.39 -1.64
CA ALA A 48 -19.18 -13.23 -2.45
C ALA A 48 -19.16 -14.71 -2.02
N LYS A 49 -18.00 -15.23 -1.61
CA LYS A 49 -17.83 -16.62 -1.16
C LYS A 49 -18.62 -16.97 0.10
N TYR A 50 -18.88 -16.00 0.98
CA TYR A 50 -19.55 -16.22 2.26
C TYR A 50 -20.91 -15.52 2.37
N ARG A 51 -21.39 -14.94 1.26
CA ARG A 51 -22.74 -14.37 1.19
C ARG A 51 -23.76 -15.50 1.05
N THR A 52 -24.05 -16.18 2.16
CA THR A 52 -25.23 -17.05 2.27
C THR A 52 -26.46 -16.17 2.48
N GLY A 53 -27.40 -16.23 1.54
CA GLY A 53 -28.77 -15.76 1.72
C GLY A 53 -29.64 -16.85 2.32
#